data_AF-A0A1V5GMV6-F1
#
_entry.id   AF-A0A1V5GMV6-F1
#
_cell.length_a   1.000
_cell.length_b   1.000
_cell.length_c   1.000
_cell.angle_alpha   90.00
_cell.angle_beta   90.00
_cell.angle_gamma   90.00
#
_symmetry.space_group_name_H-M   'P 1'
#
loop_
_entity.id
_entity.type
_entity.pdbx_description
1 polymer ?
#
loop_
_entity_poly.entity_id
_entity_poly.type
_entity_poly.pdbx_seq_one_letter_code
_entity_poly.pdbx_strand_id
1 'polypeptide(L)'
;MKIHNLYIDAGAPMANLWRRGQVPLPSREEYADWVCEALARLRPEVLIHRLTGEAPRSRHLAPDWAADKNATLEAIRAGMIRRGWTQGALFGGGA
;
A
#
# COMPACT_ATOMS: atom_id res chain seq x y z
N MET A 1 -9.13 -10.05 3.05
CA MET A 1 -7.85 -9.38 3.30
C MET A 1 -8.02 -7.87 3.33
N LYS A 2 -7.32 -7.16 4.22
CA LYS A 2 -7.26 -5.69 4.27
C LYS A 2 -5.79 -5.29 4.16
N ILE A 3 -5.42 -4.52 3.14
CA ILE A 3 -4.06 -3.99 2.97
C ILE A 3 -4.08 -2.50 3.28
N HIS A 4 -3.11 -2.04 4.04
CA HIS A 4 -2.93 -0.64 4.41
C HIS A 4 -1.52 -0.20 4.03
N ASN A 5 -1.40 0.96 3.40
CA ASN A 5 -0.12 1.67 3.29
C ASN A 5 0.38 2.10 4.66
N LEU A 6 1.70 2.18 4.80
CA LEU A 6 2.32 2.75 5.98
C LEU A 6 2.14 4.27 5.97
N TYR A 7 1.64 4.81 7.07
CA TYR A 7 1.62 6.23 7.36
C TYR A 7 2.00 6.47 8.83
N ILE A 8 2.41 7.69 9.12
CA ILE A 8 2.77 8.15 10.46
C ILE A 8 1.61 8.96 11.02
N ASP A 9 0.98 8.43 12.06
CA ASP A 9 0.00 9.14 12.89
C ASP A 9 0.71 9.86 14.04
N ALA A 10 0.39 11.13 14.28
CA ALA A 10 1.00 11.96 15.31
C ALA A 10 0.82 11.40 16.74
N GLY A 11 -0.21 10.59 16.99
CA GLY A 11 -0.45 9.92 18.26
C GLY A 11 0.26 8.58 18.42
N ALA A 12 0.94 8.07 17.39
CA ALA A 12 1.63 6.79 17.44
C ALA A 12 3.08 6.92 17.91
N PRO A 13 3.63 5.94 18.67
CA PRO A 13 5.04 5.93 19.06
C PRO A 13 6.02 6.04 17.87
N MET A 14 5.63 5.51 16.72
CA MET A 14 6.40 5.53 15.49
C MET A 14 6.67 6.95 14.97
N ALA A 15 5.86 7.95 15.34
CA ALA A 15 6.11 9.34 14.98
C ALA A 15 7.45 9.85 15.55
N ASN A 16 7.84 9.41 16.74
CA ASN A 16 9.11 9.79 17.34
C ASN A 16 10.30 9.11 16.65
N LEU A 17 10.14 7.86 16.20
CA LEU A 17 11.17 7.16 15.45
C LEU A 17 11.36 7.78 14.05
N TRP A 18 10.25 8.10 13.38
CA TRP A 18 10.28 8.77 12.09
C TRP A 18 10.95 10.15 12.16
N ARG A 19 10.62 10.98 13.15
CA ARG A 19 11.29 12.29 13.35
C ARG A 19 12.80 12.19 13.58
N ARG A 20 13.29 11.04 14.08
CA ARG A 20 14.72 10.76 14.26
C ARG A 20 15.37 10.16 13.00
N GLY A 21 14.64 10.05 11.89
CA GLY A 21 15.12 9.44 10.65
C GLY A 21 15.27 7.91 10.69
N GLN A 22 14.66 7.25 11.68
CA GLN A 22 14.83 5.80 11.90
C GLN A 22 13.78 4.94 11.18
N VAL A 23 12.78 5.58 10.57
CA VAL A 23 11.69 4.90 9.85
C VAL A 23 11.69 5.44 8.42
N PRO A 24 12.30 4.72 7.46
CA PRO A 24 12.14 5.05 6.05
C PRO A 24 10.70 4.80 5.65
N LEU A 25 10.16 5.69 4.82
CA LEU A 25 8.80 5.58 4.29
C LEU A 25 8.88 5.33 2.77
N PRO A 26 8.07 4.40 2.24
CA PRO A 26 8.07 4.14 0.80
C PRO A 26 7.46 5.32 0.03
N SER A 27 7.86 5.45 -1.22
CA SER A 27 7.11 6.19 -2.23
C SER A 27 5.77 5.53 -2.52
N ARG A 28 4.87 6.26 -3.19
CA ARG A 28 3.58 5.71 -3.61
C ARG A 28 3.78 4.56 -4.61
N GLU A 29 4.77 4.72 -5.49
CA GLU A 29 5.11 3.78 -6.55
C GLU A 29 5.63 2.46 -5.97
N GLU A 30 6.54 2.52 -4.99
CA GLU A 30 7.01 1.34 -4.27
C GLU A 30 5.88 0.60 -3.57
N TYR A 31 5.01 1.32 -2.85
CA TYR A 31 3.84 0.71 -2.23
C TYR A 31 2.90 0.07 -3.26
N ALA A 32 2.61 0.78 -4.35
CA ALA A 32 1.73 0.27 -5.40
C ALA A 32 2.28 -1.00 -6.05
N ASP A 33 3.58 -1.03 -6.33
CA ASP A 33 4.26 -2.20 -6.88
C ASP A 33 4.21 -3.40 -5.90
N TRP A 34 4.46 -3.19 -4.61
CA TRP A 34 4.32 -4.25 -3.60
C TRP A 34 2.90 -4.80 -3.53
N VAL A 35 1.89 -3.93 -3.60
CA VAL A 35 0.48 -4.36 -3.63
C VAL A 35 0.18 -5.16 -4.89
N CYS A 36 0.68 -4.75 -6.06
CA CYS A 36 0.51 -5.50 -7.30
C CYS A 36 1.06 -6.92 -7.18
N GLU A 37 2.30 -7.06 -6.69
CA GLU A 37 2.95 -8.37 -6.49
C GLU A 37 2.16 -9.24 -5.50
N ALA A 38 1.69 -8.64 -4.41
CA ALA A 38 0.89 -9.33 -3.39
C ALA A 38 -0.45 -9.83 -3.97
N LEU A 39 -1.17 -8.99 -4.72
CA LEU A 39 -2.43 -9.37 -5.35
C LEU A 39 -2.24 -10.44 -6.42
N ALA A 40 -1.19 -10.36 -7.23
CA ALA A 40 -0.90 -11.33 -8.27
C ALA A 40 -0.60 -12.73 -7.70
N ARG A 41 0.00 -12.83 -6.50
CA ARG A 41 0.32 -14.12 -5.85
C ARG A 41 -0.74 -14.62 -4.89
N LEU A 42 -1.72 -13.79 -4.57
CA LEU A 42 -2.79 -14.18 -3.66
C LEU A 42 -3.67 -15.24 -4.32
N ARG A 43 -4.19 -16.18 -3.50
CA ARG A 43 -5.27 -17.07 -3.92
C ARG A 43 -6.43 -16.26 -4.55
N PRO A 44 -6.92 -16.62 -5.76
CA PRO A 44 -7.96 -15.87 -6.45
C PRO A 44 -9.23 -15.67 -5.62
N GLU A 45 -9.56 -16.62 -4.75
CA GLU A 45 -10.80 -16.62 -3.95
C GLU A 45 -10.75 -15.68 -2.73
N VAL A 46 -9.58 -15.10 -2.41
CA VAL A 46 -9.46 -14.21 -1.26
C VAL A 46 -10.13 -12.86 -1.57
N LEU A 47 -11.19 -12.54 -0.83
CA LEU A 47 -11.84 -11.24 -0.91
C LEU A 47 -10.92 -10.11 -0.42
N ILE A 48 -10.69 -9.10 -1.25
CA ILE A 48 -10.01 -7.87 -0.86
C ILE A 48 -11.03 -6.85 -0.36
N HIS A 49 -10.91 -6.42 0.89
CA HIS A 49 -11.79 -5.41 1.48
C HIS A 49 -11.29 -3.99 1.25
N ARG A 50 -9.96 -3.79 1.18
CA ARG A 50 -9.30 -2.50 0.97
C ARG A 50 -7.83 -2.67 0.61
N LEU A 51 -7.30 -1.63 -0.04
CA LEU A 51 -5.91 -1.52 -0.49
C LEU A 51 -5.21 -0.27 0.04
N THR A 52 -5.87 0.50 0.91
CA THR A 52 -5.33 1.73 1.50
C THR A 52 -5.76 1.86 2.95
N GLY A 53 -4.98 2.61 3.72
CA GLY A 53 -5.27 3.06 5.07
C GLY A 53 -5.00 4.56 5.19
N GLU A 54 -5.79 5.25 6.01
CA GLU A 54 -5.69 6.69 6.19
C GLU A 54 -5.72 7.02 7.68
N ALA A 55 -4.85 7.94 8.13
CA ALA A 55 -4.99 8.58 9.43
C ALA A 55 -6.11 9.64 9.38
N PRO A 56 -6.68 10.04 10.53
CA PRO A 56 -7.38 11.31 10.61
C PRO A 56 -6.50 12.44 10.09
N ARG A 57 -7.03 13.30 9.20
CA ARG A 57 -6.25 14.37 8.53
C ARG A 57 -5.48 15.26 9.51
N SER A 58 -6.05 15.54 10.68
CA SER A 58 -5.42 16.36 11.72
C SER A 58 -4.20 15.70 12.39
N ARG A 59 -3.99 14.40 12.19
CA ARG A 59 -2.90 13.63 12.79
C ARG A 59 -2.00 12.95 11.75
N HIS A 60 -2.27 13.12 10.47
CA HIS A 60 -1.41 12.58 9.42
C HIS A 60 -0.12 13.38 9.34
N LEU A 61 1.03 12.73 9.54
CA LEU A 61 2.34 13.39 9.46
C LEU A 61 3.11 13.08 8.19
N ALA A 62 3.07 11.83 7.73
CA ALA A 62 3.82 11.37 6.57
C ALA A 62 3.36 9.96 6.13
N PRO A 63 3.72 9.51 4.92
CA PRO A 63 4.13 10.35 3.80
C PRO A 63 2.91 11.10 3.24
N ASP A 64 3.10 12.28 2.64
CA ASP A 64 1.96 13.11 2.18
C ASP A 64 1.05 12.37 1.19
N TRP A 65 1.66 11.54 0.35
CA TRP A 65 0.94 10.78 -0.67
C TRP A 65 -0.11 9.82 -0.09
N ALA A 66 0.07 9.36 1.16
CA ALA A 66 -0.79 8.39 1.82
C ALA A 66 -2.16 8.96 2.21
N ALA A 67 -2.31 10.29 2.25
CA ALA A 67 -3.59 10.95 2.44
C ALA A 67 -4.43 11.03 1.14
N ASP A 68 -3.84 10.72 -0.01
CA ASP A 68 -4.53 10.68 -1.31
C ASP A 68 -4.83 9.23 -1.72
N LYS A 69 -5.97 8.76 -1.24
CA LYS A 69 -6.49 7.43 -1.54
C LYS A 69 -6.68 7.19 -3.04
N ASN A 70 -7.21 8.16 -3.78
CA ASN A 70 -7.57 7.96 -5.18
C ASN A 70 -6.31 7.79 -6.04
N ALA A 71 -5.31 8.66 -5.84
CA ALA A 71 -4.04 8.52 -6.56
C ALA A 71 -3.33 7.21 -6.22
N THR A 72 -3.42 6.74 -4.98
CA THR A 72 -2.84 5.46 -4.56
C THR A 72 -3.54 4.26 -5.24
N LEU A 73 -4.87 4.27 -5.29
CA LEU A 73 -5.64 3.21 -5.99
C LEU A 73 -5.37 3.23 -7.49
N GLU A 74 -5.22 4.40 -8.10
CA GLU A 74 -4.90 4.51 -9.51
C GLU A 74 -3.49 4.02 -9.82
N ALA A 75 -2.50 4.33 -8.97
CA ALA A 75 -1.15 3.80 -9.10
C ALA A 75 -1.13 2.25 -9.06
N ILE A 76 -1.90 1.64 -8.15
CA ILE A 76 -2.06 0.18 -8.10
C ILE A 76 -2.73 -0.35 -9.38
N ARG A 77 -3.84 0.27 -9.80
CA ARG A 77 -4.56 -0.13 -11.03
C ARG A 77 -3.63 -0.07 -12.25
N ALA A 78 -2.97 1.05 -12.46
CA ALA A 78 -2.02 1.24 -13.57
C ALA A 78 -0.88 0.23 -13.50
N GLY A 79 -0.37 -0.06 -12.29
CA GLY A 79 0.65 -1.07 -12.05
C GLY A 79 0.22 -2.49 -12.46
N MET A 80 -1.03 -2.86 -12.16
CA MET A 80 -1.62 -4.15 -12.57
C MET A 80 -1.82 -4.22 -14.10
N ILE A 81 -2.40 -3.18 -14.70
CA ILE A 81 -2.64 -3.10 -16.15
C ILE A 81 -1.33 -3.21 -16.92
N ARG A 82 -0.32 -2.43 -16.53
CA ARG A 82 1.02 -2.41 -17.17
C ARG A 82 1.67 -3.79 -17.20
N ARG A 83 1.42 -4.61 -16.17
CA ARG A 83 1.98 -5.98 -16.05
C ARG A 83 1.07 -7.05 -16.68
N GLY A 84 -0.13 -6.68 -17.12
CA GLY A 84 -1.13 -7.63 -17.60
C GLY A 84 -1.65 -8.55 -16.49
N TRP A 85 -1.63 -8.11 -15.23
CA TRP A 85 -2.02 -8.93 -14.10
C TRP A 85 -3.45 -8.68 -13.64
N THR A 86 -4.06 -9.75 -13.15
CA THR A 86 -5.26 -9.76 -12.31
C THR A 86 -4.90 -10.39 -10.95
N GLN A 87 -5.82 -10.34 -9.98
CA GLN A 87 -5.59 -11.05 -8.71
C GLN A 87 -5.39 -12.54 -8.96
N GLY A 88 -4.34 -13.10 -8.37
CA GLY A 88 -3.97 -14.51 -8.54
C GLY A 88 -3.36 -14.85 -9.90
N ALA A 89 -3.00 -13.87 -10.74
CA ALA A 89 -2.36 -14.11 -12.04
C ALA A 89 -1.07 -14.94 -11.96
N LEU A 90 -0.41 -14.94 -10.80
CA LEU A 90 0.80 -15.70 -10.51
C LEU A 90 0.58 -16.77 -9.43
N PHE A 91 -0.67 -17.00 -9.01
CA PHE A 91 -0.99 -18.01 -8.01
C PHE A 91 -0.74 -19.42 -8.57
N GLY A 92 0.04 -20.23 -7.86
CA GLY A 92 0.42 -21.58 -8.29
C GLY A 92 1.57 -21.64 -9.32
N GLY A 93 2.11 -20.50 -9.76
CA GLY A 93 3.23 -20.42 -10.71
C GLY A 93 4.63 -20.46 -10.07
N GLY A 94 4.73 -20.82 -8.79
CA GLY A 94 6.00 -21.06 -8.10
C GLY A 94 6.33 -22.54 -8.09
N ALA A 95 7.20 -22.96 -9.01
CA ALA A 95 8.03 -24.15 -8.89
C ALA A 95 9.44 -23.71 -8.48
#